data_AF-A0A7C4NA90-F1
#
_entry.id   AF-A0A7C4NA90-F1
#
_cell.length_a   1.000
_cell.length_b   1.000
_cell.length_c   1.000
_cell.angle_alpha   90.00
_cell.angle_beta   90.00
_cell.angle_gamma   90.00
#
_symmetry.space_group_name_H-M   'P 1'
#
loop_
_entity.id
_entity.type
_entity.pdbx_description
1 polymer ?
#
loop_
_entity_poly.entity_id
_entity_poly.type
_entity_poly.pdbx_seq_one_letter_code
_entity_poly.pdbx_strand_id
1 'polypeptide(L)' 'FPAWLHEPLQVLPFRYCLSFPIEIMLGRLTLDQIAFGLIVQYAWVIGLSATFRLMWRRGLRLYGAVGA' A
#
# COMPACT_ATOMS: atom_id res chain seq x y z
N PHE A 1 -4.96 -23.60 -6.93
CA PHE A 1 -5.19 -22.77 -5.74
C PHE A 1 -6.66 -22.34 -5.72
N PRO A 2 -7.34 -22.25 -4.55
CA PRO A 2 -8.77 -21.94 -4.48
C PRO A 2 -9.08 -20.54 -5.02
N ALA A 3 -10.13 -20.40 -5.84
CA ALA A 3 -10.47 -19.13 -6.52
C ALA A 3 -10.78 -17.97 -5.55
N TRP A 4 -11.35 -18.25 -4.39
CA TRP A 4 -11.69 -17.25 -3.37
C TRP A 4 -10.47 -16.60 -2.70
N LEU A 5 -9.29 -17.20 -2.83
CA LEU A 5 -8.02 -16.62 -2.37
C LEU A 5 -7.42 -15.65 -3.39
N HIS A 6 -7.79 -15.74 -4.67
CA HIS A 6 -7.21 -14.87 -5.70
C HIS A 6 -7.63 -13.41 -5.54
N GLU A 7 -8.90 -13.16 -5.27
CA GLU A 7 -9.51 -11.82 -5.15
C GLU A 7 -8.79 -10.90 -4.15
N PRO A 8 -8.58 -11.30 -2.87
CA PRO A 8 -7.90 -10.43 -1.90
C PRO A 8 -6.40 -10.27 -2.17
N LEU A 9 -5.75 -11.27 -2.77
CA LEU A 9 -4.33 -11.21 -3.15
C LEU A 9 -4.06 -10.17 -4.25
N GLN A 10 -5.06 -9.82 -5.07
CA GLN A 10 -4.90 -8.80 -6.12
C GLN A 10 -4.89 -7.37 -5.58
N VAL A 11 -5.53 -7.13 -4.43
CA VAL A 11 -5.70 -5.79 -3.83
C VAL A 11 -4.59 -5.49 -2.81
N LEU A 12 -3.85 -6.51 -2.38
CA LEU A 12 -2.76 -6.31 -1.44
C LEU A 12 -1.64 -5.42 -2.04
N PRO A 13 -1.13 -4.42 -1.30
CA PRO A 13 -0.03 -3.58 -1.75
C PRO A 13 1.24 -4.37 -2.10
N PHE A 14 1.34 -5.61 -1.61
CA PHE A 14 2.43 -6.56 -1.91
C PHE A 14 2.54 -6.89 -3.41
N ARG A 15 1.40 -6.98 -4.13
CA ARG A 15 1.40 -7.23 -5.58
C ARG A 15 2.01 -6.04 -6.33
N TYR A 16 1.73 -4.82 -5.90
CA TYR A 16 2.30 -3.61 -6.49
C TYR A 16 3.79 -3.42 -6.16
N CYS A 17 4.31 -3.97 -5.07
CA CYS A 17 5.75 -3.88 -4.76
C CYS A 17 6.61 -4.91 -5.51
N LEU A 18 6.08 -6.09 -5.84
CA LEU A 18 6.86 -7.17 -6.48
C LEU A 18 6.48 -7.41 -7.94
N SER A 19 5.19 -7.57 -8.24
CA SER A 19 4.74 -7.92 -9.59
C SER A 19 4.91 -6.76 -10.57
N PHE A 20 4.70 -5.53 -10.09
CA PHE A 20 4.80 -4.33 -10.92
C PHE A 20 6.22 -4.08 -11.48
N PRO A 21 7.32 -4.05 -10.69
CA PRO A 21 8.66 -3.91 -11.25
C PRO A 21 9.04 -5.10 -12.15
N ILE A 22 8.58 -6.31 -11.83
CA ILE A 22 8.81 -7.50 -12.66
C ILE A 22 8.12 -7.36 -14.03
N GLU A 23 6.86 -6.90 -14.07
CA GLU A 23 6.11 -6.67 -15.30
C GLU A 23 6.69 -5.52 -16.13
N ILE A 24 7.25 -4.49 -15.49
CA ILE A 24 8.00 -3.40 -16.14
C ILE A 24 9.29 -3.96 -16.77
N MET A 25 10.07 -4.75 -16.03
CA MET A 25 11.29 -5.37 -16.54
C MET A 25 11.02 -6.36 -17.68
N LEU A 26 9.88 -7.04 -17.64
CA LEU A 26 9.42 -7.93 -18.71
C LEU A 26 8.85 -7.16 -19.93
N GLY A 27 8.72 -5.83 -19.86
CA GLY A 27 8.19 -5.00 -20.95
C GLY A 27 6.72 -5.28 -21.29
N ARG A 28 5.95 -5.84 -20.35
CA ARG A 28 4.56 -6.29 -20.59
C ARG A 28 3.51 -5.21 -20.29
N LEU A 29 3.90 -4.13 -19.62
CA LEU A 29 3.03 -3.03 -19.23
C LEU A 29 3.13 -1.86 -20.21
N THR A 30 1.98 -1.31 -20.58
CA THR A 30 1.88 -0.05 -21.34
C THR A 30 2.15 1.15 -20.41
N LEU A 31 2.58 2.30 -20.95
CA LEU A 31 2.85 3.52 -20.17
C LEU A 31 1.68 3.93 -19.26
N ASP A 32 0.43 3.77 -19.74
CA ASP A 32 -0.77 4.09 -18.96
C ASP A 32 -0.93 3.19 -17.73
N GLN A 33 -0.61 1.91 -17.86
CA GLN A 33 -0.68 0.93 -16.78
C GLN A 33 0.42 1.20 -15.73
N ILE A 34 1.58 1.69 -16.18
CA ILE A 34 2.65 2.13 -15.30
C ILE A 34 2.20 3.37 -14.50
N ALA A 35 1.62 4.37 -15.16
CA ALA A 35 1.13 5.57 -14.49
C ALA A 35 0.04 5.23 -13.45
N PHE A 36 -0.90 4.35 -13.80
CA PHE A 36 -1.94 3.89 -12.87
C PHE A 36 -1.35 3.15 -11.66
N GLY A 37 -0.39 2.24 -11.88
CA GLY A 37 0.29 1.53 -10.79
C GLY A 37 1.02 2.46 -9.83
N LEU A 38 1.67 3.52 -10.34
CA LEU A 38 2.31 4.54 -9.52
C LEU A 38 1.31 5.32 -8.68
N ILE A 39 0.18 5.74 -9.25
CA ILE A 39 -0.89 6.44 -8.51
C ILE A 39 -1.39 5.57 -7.35
N VAL A 40 -1.62 4.28 -7.60
CA VAL A 40 -2.06 3.33 -6.56
C VAL A 40 -0.99 3.18 -5.46
N GLN A 41 0.30 3.11 -5.81
CA GLN A 41 1.39 3.09 -4.82
C GLN A 41 1.39 4.35 -3.95
N TYR A 42 1.28 5.54 -4.55
CA TYR A 42 1.18 6.79 -3.80
C TYR A 42 -0.05 6.85 -2.90
N ALA A 43 -1.20 6.37 -3.38
CA ALA A 43 -2.42 6.31 -2.58
C ALA A 43 -2.24 5.44 -1.32
N TRP A 44 -1.57 4.29 -1.45
CA TRP A 44 -1.23 3.42 -0.32
C TRP A 44 -0.26 4.08 0.67
N VAL A 45 0.81 4.72 0.18
CA VAL A 45 1.78 5.44 1.03
C VAL A 45 1.08 6.54 1.84
N ILE A 46 0.22 7.32 1.19
CA ILE A 46 -0.55 8.39 1.83
C ILE A 46 -1.54 7.79 2.84
N GLY A 47 -2.29 6.75 2.47
CA GLY A 47 -3.26 6.09 3.35
C GLY A 47 -2.63 5.49 4.60
N LEU A 48 -1.50 4.77 4.45
CA LEU A 48 -0.76 4.21 5.58
C LEU A 48 -0.13 5.31 6.45
N SER A 49 0.46 6.33 5.84
CA SER A 49 1.03 7.47 6.57
C SER A 49 -0.02 8.26 7.34
N ALA A 50 -1.20 8.45 6.76
CA ALA A 50 -2.33 9.11 7.42
C ALA A 50 -2.83 8.26 8.61
N THR A 51 -2.99 6.96 8.40
CA THR A 51 -3.38 6.02 9.45
C THR A 51 -2.37 6.01 10.60
N PHE A 52 -1.07 5.96 10.28
CA PHE A 52 0.01 6.05 11.24
C PHE A 52 -0.02 7.37 12.01
N ARG A 53 -0.19 8.52 11.34
CA ARG A 53 -0.30 9.83 12.01
C ARG A 53 -1.54 9.92 12.89
N LEU A 54 -2.67 9.36 12.48
CA LEU A 54 -3.90 9.33 13.29
C LEU A 54 -3.73 8.45 14.52
N MET A 55 -3.12 7.26 14.36
CA MET A 55 -2.78 6.38 15.47
C MET A 55 -1.78 7.02 16.41
N TRP A 56 -0.75 7.71 15.89
CA TRP A 56 0.25 8.43 16.67
C TRP A 56 -0.39 9.56 17.50
N ARG A 57 -1.25 10.39 16.88
CA ARG A 57 -1.97 11.46 17.58
C ARG A 57 -2.90 10.91 18.66
N ARG A 58 -3.57 9.78 18.42
CA ARG A 58 -4.42 9.11 19.41
C ARG A 58 -3.60 8.45 20.52
N GLY A 59 -2.50 7.79 20.17
CA GLY A 59 -1.58 7.12 21.08
C GLY A 59 -0.88 8.10 22.01
N LEU A 60 -0.40 9.23 21.51
CA LEU A 60 0.17 10.30 22.35
C LEU A 60 -0.84 10.86 23.35
N ARG A 61 -2.13 10.91 23.01
CA ARG A 61 -3.19 11.38 23.90
C ARG A 61 -3.51 10.38 25.01
N LEU A 62 -3.31 9.08 24.76
CA LEU A 62 -3.52 7.99 25.71
C LEU A 62 -2.28 7.70 26.59
N TYR A 63 -1.08 7.85 26.05
CA TYR A 63 0.19 7.53 26.73
C TYR A 63 0.95 8.76 27.26
N GLY A 64 0.55 9.98 26.91
CA GLY A 64 1.15 11.21 27.45
C GLY A 64 0.98 11.38 28.97
N ALA A 65 0.10 10.59 29.61
CA ALA A 65 -0.11 10.60 31.05
C ALA A 65 0.89 9.72 31.85
N VAL A 66 1.78 8.97 31.19
CA VAL A 66 2.74 8.06 31.88
C VAL A 66 4.19 8.55 31.75
N GLY A 67 4.42 9.68 31.07
CA GLY A 67 5.75 10.26 30.84
C GLY A 67 6.03 11.56 31.60
N ALA A 68 5.24 11.87 32.64
CA ALA A 68 5.44 13.01 33.54
C ALA A 68 5.79 12.52 34.95
#